data_AF-Q9RMB1-F1
#
_entry.id   AF-Q9RMB1-F1
#
_cell.length_a   1.000
_cell.length_b   1.000
_cell.length_c   1.000
_cell.angle_alpha   90.00
_cell.angle_beta   90.00
_cell.angle_gamma   90.00
#
_symmetry.space_group_name_H-M   'P 1'
#
loop_
_entity.id
_entity.type
_entity.pdbx_description
1 polymer ?
#
loop_
_entity_poly.entity_id
_entity_poly.type
_entity_poly.pdbx_seq_one_letter_code
_entity_poly.pdbx_strand_id
1 'polypeptide(L)'
;MKTESDYETYRKNGVYQLPIKQLKPGWQEAKCIALYASKKWHGEKGGIQYVAKIKHIQMQQNDEYVYFKLEPWKKLEHLIRPVGYGIQTYTITTMSLLKEVQELPEIFMKSKEERTLWKTLRRFTKQVKVELDHRNLDEASAIKSYYVQDVQIWVDYESGVVMVVGDGRVKEVPLELVIGRGSVLFREVLEVLNVGE
;
A
#
# COMPACT_ATOMS: atom_id res chain seq x y z
N MET A 1 -8.16 13.02 0.19
CA MET A 1 -9.13 13.71 1.07
C MET A 1 -8.38 14.43 2.17
N LYS A 2 -8.80 15.65 2.54
CA LYS A 2 -8.04 16.49 3.48
C LYS A 2 -8.63 16.47 4.88
N THR A 3 -9.93 16.19 5.02
CA THR A 3 -10.62 16.16 6.33
C THR A 3 -11.55 14.95 6.49
N GLU A 4 -11.95 14.66 7.75
CA GLU A 4 -12.99 13.67 8.07
C GLU A 4 -14.37 14.06 7.48
N SER A 5 -14.66 15.37 7.43
CA SER A 5 -15.90 15.88 6.82
C SER A 5 -15.98 15.57 5.32
N ASP A 6 -14.86 15.70 4.60
CA ASP A 6 -14.79 15.32 3.18
C ASP A 6 -15.16 13.84 3.01
N TYR A 7 -14.59 12.96 3.84
CA TYR A 7 -14.83 11.52 3.79
C TYR A 7 -16.31 11.19 3.98
N GLU A 8 -16.95 11.74 5.01
CA GLU A 8 -18.38 11.51 5.27
C GLU A 8 -19.27 12.10 4.17
N THR A 9 -18.87 13.24 3.59
CA THR A 9 -19.59 13.87 2.47
C THR A 9 -19.59 12.97 1.24
N TYR A 10 -18.42 12.47 0.83
CA TYR A 10 -18.31 11.54 -0.30
C TYR A 10 -19.00 10.20 -0.05
N ARG A 11 -18.98 9.73 1.19
CA ARG A 11 -19.68 8.52 1.61
C ARG A 11 -21.21 8.66 1.53
N LYS A 12 -21.76 9.85 1.78
CA LYS A 12 -23.22 10.08 1.77
C LYS A 12 -23.77 10.53 0.43
N ASN A 13 -23.03 11.37 -0.30
CA ASN A 13 -23.58 12.08 -1.46
C ASN A 13 -23.58 11.27 -2.76
N GLY A 14 -22.93 10.10 -2.78
CA GLY A 14 -22.88 9.22 -3.97
C GLY A 14 -22.20 9.87 -5.17
N VAL A 15 -21.48 10.97 -4.96
CA VAL A 15 -20.70 11.69 -5.96
C VAL A 15 -19.30 11.86 -5.39
N TYR A 16 -18.29 11.56 -6.19
CA TYR A 16 -16.88 11.81 -5.87
C TYR A 16 -16.28 12.74 -6.91
N GLN A 17 -15.43 13.68 -6.52
CA GLN A 17 -14.84 14.64 -7.44
C GLN A 17 -13.31 14.62 -7.36
N LEU A 18 -12.65 14.77 -8.51
CA LEU A 18 -11.19 14.88 -8.61
C LEU A 18 -10.81 16.04 -9.53
N PRO A 19 -9.82 16.87 -9.17
CA PRO A 19 -9.28 17.88 -10.06
C PRO A 19 -8.64 17.23 -11.30
N ILE A 20 -8.90 17.79 -12.49
CA ILE A 20 -8.34 17.30 -13.76
C ILE A 20 -6.81 17.27 -13.73
N LYS A 21 -6.21 18.30 -13.10
CA LYS A 21 -4.75 18.44 -12.93
C LYS A 21 -4.10 17.28 -12.15
N GLN A 22 -4.87 16.51 -11.40
CA GLN A 22 -4.39 15.38 -10.59
C GLN A 22 -4.62 14.02 -11.26
N LEU A 23 -5.29 13.98 -12.42
CA LEU A 23 -5.67 12.73 -13.06
C LEU A 23 -4.47 11.99 -13.65
N LYS A 24 -4.18 10.83 -13.07
CA LYS A 24 -3.25 9.82 -13.57
C LYS A 24 -3.75 9.16 -14.86
N PRO A 25 -2.85 8.75 -15.77
CA PRO A 25 -3.22 7.98 -16.97
C PRO A 25 -4.09 6.76 -16.66
N GLY A 26 -5.04 6.44 -17.53
CA GLY A 26 -5.95 5.29 -17.37
C GLY A 26 -7.13 5.52 -16.41
N TRP A 27 -7.27 6.71 -15.82
CA TRP A 27 -8.40 7.04 -14.93
C TRP A 27 -9.78 6.86 -15.57
N GLN A 28 -9.89 7.06 -16.89
CA GLN A 28 -11.14 6.94 -17.65
C GLN A 28 -11.67 5.50 -17.67
N GLU A 29 -10.79 4.51 -17.54
CA GLU A 29 -11.13 3.09 -17.51
C GLU A 29 -11.59 2.63 -16.12
N ALA A 30 -11.52 3.51 -15.11
CA ALA A 30 -11.91 3.20 -13.76
C ALA A 30 -13.39 2.79 -13.70
N LYS A 31 -13.64 1.58 -13.20
CA LYS A 31 -15.00 1.03 -13.02
C LYS A 31 -15.53 1.26 -11.60
N CYS A 32 -14.63 1.52 -10.65
CA CYS A 32 -14.95 1.61 -9.23
C CYS A 32 -14.09 2.66 -8.54
N ILE A 33 -14.60 3.20 -7.44
CA ILE A 33 -13.87 4.05 -6.49
C ILE A 33 -13.86 3.36 -5.15
N ALA A 34 -12.71 3.35 -4.49
CA ALA A 34 -12.57 2.89 -3.11
C ALA A 34 -12.21 4.08 -2.20
N LEU A 35 -12.85 4.20 -1.04
CA LEU A 35 -12.57 5.28 -0.10
C LEU A 35 -11.51 4.87 0.90
N TYR A 36 -10.49 5.73 1.02
CA TYR A 36 -9.48 5.64 2.07
C TYR A 36 -9.85 6.55 3.24
N ALA A 37 -10.07 5.94 4.40
CA ALA A 37 -10.23 6.60 5.68
C ALA A 37 -8.85 6.73 6.36
N SER A 38 -8.36 7.94 6.59
CA SER A 38 -7.07 8.14 7.25
C SER A 38 -7.08 7.61 8.69
N LYS A 39 -5.98 6.96 9.08
CA LYS A 39 -5.76 6.51 10.46
C LYS A 39 -5.79 7.67 11.47
N LYS A 40 -5.45 8.90 11.04
CA LYS A 40 -5.43 10.09 11.91
C LYS A 40 -6.80 10.40 12.53
N TRP A 41 -7.89 10.17 11.80
CA TRP A 41 -9.25 10.49 12.25
C TRP A 41 -10.04 9.24 12.61
N HIS A 42 -9.80 8.12 11.92
CA HIS A 42 -10.60 6.90 12.09
C HIS A 42 -9.92 5.81 12.95
N GLY A 43 -8.73 6.08 13.52
CA GLY A 43 -8.05 5.17 14.43
C GLY A 43 -7.89 3.76 13.87
N GLU A 44 -8.32 2.75 14.64
CA GLU A 44 -8.26 1.33 14.23
C GLU A 44 -9.20 0.97 13.07
N LYS A 45 -10.20 1.81 12.78
CA LYS A 45 -11.09 1.67 11.61
C LYS A 45 -10.55 2.38 10.37
N GLY A 46 -9.39 3.03 10.47
CA GLY A 46 -8.71 3.66 9.34
C GLY A 46 -8.22 2.64 8.32
N GLY A 47 -8.36 2.97 7.04
CA GLY A 47 -8.05 2.10 5.92
C GLY A 47 -9.07 2.19 4.79
N ILE A 48 -9.05 1.18 3.92
CA ILE A 48 -10.04 1.06 2.84
C ILE A 48 -11.06 0.00 3.24
N GLN A 49 -12.32 0.39 3.28
CA GLN A 49 -13.43 -0.51 3.63
C GLN A 49 -14.63 -0.38 2.70
N TYR A 50 -14.75 0.72 1.97
CA TYR A 50 -15.89 1.01 1.12
C TYR A 50 -15.46 1.13 -0.33
N VAL A 51 -16.21 0.48 -1.22
CA VAL A 51 -16.04 0.54 -2.66
C VAL A 51 -17.40 0.78 -3.31
N ALA A 52 -17.43 1.64 -4.33
CA ALA A 52 -18.61 1.91 -5.12
C ALA A 52 -18.29 1.79 -6.61
N LYS A 53 -19.23 1.26 -7.38
CA LYS A 53 -19.12 1.25 -8.84
C LYS A 53 -19.42 2.64 -9.39
N ILE A 54 -18.72 3.03 -10.46
CA ILE A 54 -19.00 4.27 -11.18
C ILE A 54 -20.17 4.00 -12.12
N LYS A 55 -21.25 4.78 -11.97
CA LYS A 55 -22.40 4.77 -12.90
C LYS A 55 -22.12 5.62 -14.13
N HIS A 56 -21.61 6.83 -13.90
CA HIS A 56 -21.37 7.80 -14.96
C HIS A 56 -20.26 8.76 -14.55
N ILE A 57 -19.46 9.18 -15.52
CA ILE A 57 -18.41 10.20 -15.37
C ILE A 57 -18.92 11.47 -16.04
N GLN A 58 -18.95 12.59 -15.32
CA GLN A 58 -19.39 13.88 -15.85
C GLN A 58 -18.22 14.85 -15.85
N MET A 59 -18.04 15.52 -16.98
CA MET A 59 -17.10 16.62 -17.18
C MET A 59 -17.86 17.74 -17.89
N GLN A 60 -17.90 18.95 -17.32
CA GLN A 60 -18.45 20.11 -18.02
C GLN A 60 -17.32 20.85 -18.74
N GLN A 61 -17.62 21.44 -19.91
CA GLN A 61 -16.68 22.33 -20.59
C GLN A 61 -16.43 23.54 -19.68
N ASN A 62 -15.17 23.77 -19.29
CA ASN A 62 -14.67 24.72 -18.26
C ASN A 62 -14.63 24.25 -16.81
N ASP A 63 -15.04 23.02 -16.48
CA ASP A 63 -14.85 22.53 -15.11
C ASP A 63 -13.40 22.09 -14.89
N GLU A 64 -12.81 22.50 -13.77
CA GLU A 64 -11.49 22.01 -13.35
C GLU A 64 -11.56 20.62 -12.69
N TYR A 65 -12.77 20.07 -12.55
CA TYR A 65 -13.05 18.82 -11.85
C TYR A 65 -13.79 17.80 -12.71
N VAL A 66 -13.53 16.53 -12.42
CA VAL A 66 -14.29 15.39 -12.92
C VAL A 66 -15.17 14.86 -11.81
N TYR A 67 -16.45 14.64 -12.12
CA TYR A 67 -17.43 14.11 -11.18
C TYR A 67 -17.77 12.67 -11.53
N PHE A 68 -17.59 11.79 -10.55
CA PHE A 68 -17.95 10.39 -10.63
C PHE A 68 -19.26 10.19 -9.88
N LYS A 69 -20.33 9.88 -10.60
CA LYS A 69 -21.59 9.43 -9.98
C LYS A 69 -21.46 7.95 -9.65
N LEU A 70 -21.75 7.61 -8.40
CA LEU A 70 -21.48 6.30 -7.83
C LEU A 70 -22.78 5.53 -7.55
N GLU A 71 -22.69 4.21 -7.63
CA GLU A 71 -23.64 3.31 -6.96
C GLU A 71 -23.52 3.43 -5.43
N PRO A 72 -24.52 2.94 -4.67
CA PRO A 72 -24.40 2.84 -3.23
C PRO A 72 -23.11 2.14 -2.80
N TRP A 73 -22.43 2.72 -1.80
CA TRP A 73 -21.20 2.17 -1.26
C TRP A 73 -21.42 0.76 -0.73
N LYS A 74 -20.60 -0.17 -1.20
CA LYS A 74 -20.54 -1.54 -0.70
C LYS A 74 -19.36 -1.68 0.23
N LYS A 75 -19.58 -2.40 1.33
CA LYS A 75 -18.52 -2.73 2.29
C LYS A 75 -17.71 -3.90 1.75
N LEU A 76 -16.39 -3.80 1.80
CA LEU A 76 -15.49 -4.93 1.57
C LEU A 76 -15.61 -5.94 2.73
N GLU A 77 -15.29 -7.20 2.45
CA GLU A 77 -15.31 -8.28 3.45
C GLU A 77 -14.27 -8.07 4.56
N HIS A 78 -13.17 -7.39 4.24
CA HIS A 78 -12.10 -7.06 5.18
C HIS A 78 -11.75 -5.55 5.11
N LEU A 79 -11.06 -5.07 6.15
CA LEU A 79 -10.50 -3.71 6.21
C LEU A 79 -9.05 -3.77 5.73
N ILE A 80 -8.74 -3.06 4.65
CA ILE A 80 -7.36 -2.93 4.16
C ILE A 80 -6.66 -1.89 5.02
N ARG A 81 -5.70 -2.33 5.85
CA ARG A 81 -5.07 -1.48 6.86
C ARG A 81 -3.92 -0.64 6.30
N PRO A 82 -3.75 0.62 6.73
CA PRO A 82 -2.67 1.48 6.25
C PRO A 82 -1.25 1.06 6.65
N VAL A 83 -1.08 0.41 7.82
CA VAL A 83 0.22 -0.07 8.35
C VAL A 83 1.36 0.97 8.26
N GLY A 84 1.07 2.20 8.71
CA GLY A 84 2.05 3.30 8.71
C GLY A 84 2.02 4.18 7.46
N TYR A 85 1.24 3.81 6.45
CA TYR A 85 1.13 4.55 5.19
C TYR A 85 -0.23 5.22 5.00
N GLY A 86 -0.24 6.33 4.27
CA GLY A 86 -1.47 6.98 3.80
C GLY A 86 -1.44 7.23 2.31
N ILE A 87 -2.62 7.42 1.73
CA ILE A 87 -2.76 7.90 0.34
C ILE A 87 -2.89 9.43 0.39
N GLN A 88 -2.04 10.16 -0.33
CA GLN A 88 -2.11 11.63 -0.35
C GLN A 88 -3.15 12.13 -1.36
N THR A 89 -3.07 11.62 -2.60
CA THR A 89 -3.94 12.03 -3.71
C THR A 89 -4.92 10.91 -4.06
N TYR A 90 -4.51 9.93 -4.85
CA TYR A 90 -5.24 8.69 -5.11
C TYR A 90 -4.35 7.67 -5.85
N THR A 91 -4.77 6.41 -5.84
CA THR A 91 -4.11 5.33 -6.58
C THR A 91 -5.09 4.57 -7.47
N ILE A 92 -4.57 3.97 -8.55
CA ILE A 92 -5.32 3.09 -9.44
C ILE A 92 -4.87 1.66 -9.15
N THR A 93 -5.84 0.78 -8.95
CA THR A 93 -5.61 -0.65 -8.70
C THR A 93 -6.74 -1.47 -9.30
N THR A 94 -6.56 -2.79 -9.37
CA THR A 94 -7.58 -3.71 -9.85
C THR A 94 -8.49 -4.17 -8.72
N MET A 95 -9.74 -4.51 -9.06
CA MET A 95 -10.70 -5.06 -8.09
C MET A 95 -10.27 -6.44 -7.56
N SER A 96 -9.54 -7.23 -8.34
CA SER A 96 -8.97 -8.50 -7.87
C SER A 96 -7.95 -8.25 -6.75
N LEU A 97 -7.01 -7.33 -6.98
CA LEU A 97 -6.01 -7.00 -5.97
C LEU A 97 -6.66 -6.44 -4.69
N LEU A 98 -7.63 -5.54 -4.83
CA LEU A 98 -8.35 -4.95 -3.69
C LEU A 98 -9.10 -5.99 -2.83
N LYS A 99 -9.49 -7.13 -3.41
CA LYS A 99 -10.17 -8.21 -2.68
C LYS A 99 -9.20 -9.17 -1.99
N GLU A 100 -7.94 -9.19 -2.37
CA GLU A 100 -6.94 -10.13 -1.85
C GLU A 100 -6.08 -9.53 -0.74
N VAL A 101 -5.73 -8.24 -0.87
CA VAL A 101 -4.76 -7.58 0.02
C VAL A 101 -5.34 -7.29 1.40
N GLN A 102 -4.54 -7.45 2.45
CA GLN A 102 -4.96 -7.09 3.81
C GLN A 102 -4.43 -5.72 4.22
N GLU A 103 -3.33 -5.28 3.58
CA GLU A 103 -2.58 -4.10 3.99
C GLU A 103 -2.27 -3.22 2.78
N LEU A 104 -2.32 -1.91 2.98
CA LEU A 104 -2.19 -0.89 1.95
C LEU A 104 -0.87 -0.99 1.16
N PRO A 105 0.30 -1.27 1.76
CA PRO A 105 1.55 -1.46 1.00
C PRO A 105 1.47 -2.55 -0.07
N GLU A 106 0.65 -3.60 0.13
CA GLU A 106 0.51 -4.69 -0.84
C GLU A 106 -0.10 -4.25 -2.17
N ILE A 107 -0.85 -3.14 -2.17
CA ILE A 107 -1.42 -2.56 -3.40
C ILE A 107 -0.30 -2.03 -4.31
N PHE A 108 0.84 -1.64 -3.74
CA PHE A 108 1.94 -0.96 -4.44
C PHE A 108 3.11 -1.88 -4.77
N MET A 109 3.11 -3.11 -4.25
CA MET A 109 4.09 -4.13 -4.60
C MET A 109 3.84 -4.60 -6.04
N LYS A 110 4.73 -4.21 -6.95
CA LYS A 110 4.60 -4.44 -8.40
C LYS A 110 5.16 -5.80 -8.79
N SER A 111 6.18 -6.27 -8.07
CA SER A 111 6.86 -7.53 -8.35
C SER A 111 6.34 -8.69 -7.48
N LYS A 112 6.54 -9.92 -7.94
CA LYS A 112 6.22 -11.13 -7.17
C LYS A 112 7.18 -11.25 -5.97
N GLU A 113 8.39 -10.76 -6.15
CA GLU A 113 9.50 -10.75 -5.21
C GLU A 113 9.15 -9.87 -4.01
N GLU A 114 8.75 -8.62 -4.24
CA GLU A 114 8.29 -7.69 -3.18
C GLU A 114 7.14 -8.27 -2.36
N ARG A 115 6.16 -8.91 -3.03
CA ARG A 115 5.01 -9.54 -2.35
C ARG A 115 5.42 -10.73 -1.51
N THR A 116 6.35 -11.54 -2.02
CA THR A 116 6.85 -12.74 -1.32
C THR A 116 7.69 -12.34 -0.11
N LEU A 117 8.57 -11.35 -0.26
CA LEU A 117 9.36 -10.78 0.84
C LEU A 117 8.45 -10.21 1.92
N TRP A 118 7.48 -9.37 1.52
CA TRP A 118 6.51 -8.81 2.46
C TRP A 118 5.75 -9.89 3.23
N LYS A 119 5.16 -10.86 2.54
CA LYS A 119 4.42 -11.96 3.18
C LYS A 119 5.31 -12.77 4.11
N THR A 120 6.58 -12.98 3.73
CA THR A 120 7.57 -13.69 4.56
C THR A 120 7.84 -12.92 5.85
N LEU A 121 8.14 -11.61 5.76
CA LEU A 121 8.36 -10.76 6.93
C LEU A 121 7.11 -10.63 7.82
N ARG A 122 5.92 -10.52 7.23
CA ARG A 122 4.64 -10.44 7.95
C ARG A 122 4.28 -11.72 8.70
N ARG A 123 4.79 -12.88 8.27
CA ARG A 123 4.66 -14.15 9.02
C ARG A 123 5.49 -14.12 10.30
N PHE A 124 6.60 -13.40 10.32
CA PHE A 124 7.49 -13.31 11.47
C PHE A 124 7.01 -12.30 12.49
N THR A 125 6.60 -11.12 12.04
CA THR A 125 6.13 -10.07 12.93
C THR A 125 4.99 -9.25 12.33
N LYS A 126 4.09 -8.80 13.20
CA LYS A 126 3.06 -7.81 12.85
C LYS A 126 3.60 -6.38 12.81
N GLN A 127 4.87 -6.16 13.16
CA GLN A 127 5.52 -4.85 13.22
C GLN A 127 6.56 -4.65 12.12
N VAL A 128 6.27 -5.11 10.90
CA VAL A 128 7.10 -4.75 9.73
C VAL A 128 6.76 -3.33 9.30
N LYS A 129 7.77 -2.46 9.21
CA LYS A 129 7.65 -1.18 8.50
C LYS A 129 8.24 -1.37 7.10
N VAL A 130 7.67 -0.71 6.12
CA VAL A 130 8.31 -0.56 4.80
C VAL A 130 8.93 0.83 4.78
N GLU A 131 9.91 1.08 3.93
CA GLU A 131 10.27 2.40 3.43
C GLU A 131 10.14 2.37 1.91
N LEU A 132 9.39 3.32 1.38
CA LEU A 132 9.24 3.52 -0.05
C LEU A 132 10.26 4.56 -0.52
N ASP A 133 10.57 4.55 -1.81
CA ASP A 133 11.38 5.59 -2.47
C ASP A 133 10.74 6.99 -2.41
N HIS A 134 9.46 7.09 -2.05
CA HIS A 134 8.77 8.35 -1.81
C HIS A 134 7.94 8.34 -0.51
N ARG A 135 7.82 9.50 0.16
CA ARG A 135 7.00 9.64 1.39
C ARG A 135 5.50 9.46 1.13
N ASN A 136 5.05 9.83 -0.06
CA ASN A 136 3.67 9.64 -0.50
C ASN A 136 3.58 8.33 -1.27
N LEU A 137 2.76 7.42 -0.74
CA LEU A 137 2.59 6.07 -1.25
C LEU A 137 2.05 6.05 -2.69
N ASP A 138 1.30 7.06 -3.12
CA ASP A 138 0.81 7.20 -4.49
C ASP A 138 1.81 7.82 -5.49
N GLU A 139 2.99 8.23 -5.03
CA GLU A 139 4.12 8.70 -5.87
C GLU A 139 5.30 7.72 -5.84
N ALA A 140 5.27 6.73 -4.94
CA ALA A 140 6.30 5.72 -4.82
C ALA A 140 6.35 4.79 -6.03
N SER A 141 7.55 4.50 -6.52
CA SER A 141 7.76 3.62 -7.67
C SER A 141 8.19 2.21 -7.27
N ALA A 142 8.89 2.08 -6.14
CA ALA A 142 9.42 0.82 -5.63
C ALA A 142 9.54 0.82 -4.09
N ILE A 143 9.65 -0.37 -3.52
CA ILE A 143 10.06 -0.53 -2.12
C ILE A 143 11.56 -0.34 -2.02
N LYS A 144 11.99 0.59 -1.17
CA LYS A 144 13.41 0.85 -0.91
C LYS A 144 13.97 -0.09 0.15
N SER A 145 13.23 -0.28 1.25
CA SER A 145 13.64 -1.18 2.31
C SER A 145 12.46 -1.65 3.16
N TYR A 146 12.69 -2.69 3.95
CA TYR A 146 11.80 -3.19 4.98
C TYR A 146 12.53 -3.10 6.31
N TYR A 147 11.79 -2.87 7.38
CA TYR A 147 12.33 -2.81 8.74
C TYR A 147 11.57 -3.76 9.64
N VAL A 148 12.33 -4.57 10.37
CA VAL A 148 11.85 -5.42 11.46
C VAL A 148 12.64 -5.04 12.69
N GLN A 149 11.98 -4.35 13.64
CA GLN A 149 12.66 -3.72 14.78
C GLN A 149 13.80 -2.82 14.27
N ASP A 150 15.05 -3.11 14.63
CA ASP A 150 16.24 -2.36 14.24
C ASP A 150 16.99 -2.97 13.03
N VAL A 151 16.43 -4.02 12.42
CA VAL A 151 16.99 -4.66 11.22
C VAL A 151 16.39 -4.03 9.97
N GLN A 152 17.27 -3.49 9.13
CA GLN A 152 16.95 -3.01 7.79
C GLN A 152 17.20 -4.13 6.77
N ILE A 153 16.26 -4.29 5.84
CA ILE A 153 16.28 -5.33 4.80
C ILE A 153 15.99 -4.67 3.46
N TRP A 154 16.83 -4.87 2.45
CA TRP A 154 16.52 -4.39 1.09
C TRP A 154 17.03 -5.37 0.04
N VAL A 155 16.52 -5.24 -1.18
CA VAL A 155 16.97 -6.03 -2.31
C VAL A 155 17.92 -5.19 -3.12
N ASP A 156 19.12 -5.68 -3.34
CA ASP A 156 19.99 -5.20 -4.40
C ASP A 156 19.73 -6.03 -5.66
N TYR A 157 18.98 -5.45 -6.59
CA TYR A 157 18.61 -6.11 -7.84
C TYR A 157 19.79 -6.21 -8.82
N GLU A 158 20.84 -5.40 -8.67
CA GLU A 158 22.03 -5.49 -9.54
C GLU A 158 22.86 -6.72 -9.19
N SER A 159 23.05 -6.98 -7.90
CA SER A 159 23.78 -8.16 -7.41
C SER A 159 22.90 -9.40 -7.18
N GLY A 160 21.56 -9.23 -7.18
CA GLY A 160 20.61 -10.32 -6.98
C GLY A 160 20.59 -10.85 -5.54
N VAL A 161 20.91 -9.99 -4.55
CA VAL A 161 20.95 -10.36 -3.14
C VAL A 161 19.98 -9.52 -2.30
N VAL A 162 19.54 -10.11 -1.19
CA VAL A 162 18.83 -9.44 -0.10
C VAL A 162 19.86 -9.09 0.95
N MET A 163 20.00 -7.80 1.22
CA MET A 163 20.82 -7.25 2.28
C MET A 163 20.01 -7.25 3.57
N VAL A 164 20.59 -7.79 4.65
CA VAL A 164 20.03 -7.78 5.99
C VAL A 164 21.04 -7.12 6.91
N VAL A 165 20.70 -5.96 7.47
CA VAL A 165 21.61 -5.11 8.23
C VAL A 165 21.01 -4.76 9.58
N GLY A 166 21.77 -4.96 10.64
CA GLY A 166 21.40 -4.60 12.00
C GLY A 166 22.59 -4.75 12.95
N ASP A 167 22.64 -3.92 13.99
CA ASP A 167 23.69 -3.89 15.01
C ASP A 167 25.12 -4.07 14.48
N GLY A 168 25.49 -3.26 13.47
CA GLY A 168 26.83 -3.28 12.87
C GLY A 168 27.17 -4.49 12.00
N ARG A 169 26.22 -5.43 11.80
CA ARG A 169 26.38 -6.59 10.92
C ARG A 169 25.66 -6.39 9.60
N VAL A 170 26.24 -6.97 8.56
CA VAL A 170 25.68 -7.03 7.21
C VAL A 170 25.70 -8.49 6.77
N LYS A 171 24.53 -9.02 6.39
CA LYS A 171 24.39 -10.33 5.74
C LYS A 171 23.83 -10.13 4.34
N GLU A 172 24.39 -10.87 3.39
CA GLU A 172 23.94 -10.90 2.01
C GLU A 172 23.38 -12.29 1.73
N VAL A 173 22.15 -12.36 1.24
CA VAL A 173 21.45 -13.62 0.98
C VAL A 173 20.97 -13.63 -0.47
N PRO A 174 21.24 -14.66 -1.28
CA PRO A 174 20.73 -14.72 -2.63
C PRO A 174 19.20 -14.55 -2.68
N LEU A 175 18.72 -13.64 -3.52
CA LEU A 175 17.29 -13.33 -3.64
C LEU A 175 16.48 -14.59 -3.99
N GLU A 176 16.96 -15.39 -4.92
CA GLU A 176 16.30 -16.64 -5.32
C GLU A 176 16.13 -17.60 -4.14
N LEU A 177 17.10 -17.67 -3.23
CA LEU A 177 17.03 -18.51 -2.05
C LEU A 177 15.97 -18.01 -1.08
N VAL A 178 15.86 -16.69 -0.89
CA VAL A 178 14.82 -16.06 -0.05
C VAL A 178 13.43 -16.29 -0.63
N ILE A 179 13.25 -16.12 -1.94
CA ILE A 179 11.97 -16.33 -2.61
C ILE A 179 11.57 -17.81 -2.61
N GLY A 180 12.52 -18.73 -2.81
CA GLY A 180 12.27 -20.17 -2.79
C GLY A 180 12.10 -20.74 -1.37
N ARG A 181 12.75 -20.14 -0.37
CA ARG A 181 12.76 -20.60 1.03
C ARG A 181 12.75 -19.41 1.99
N GLY A 182 11.56 -18.89 2.27
CA GLY A 182 11.39 -17.74 3.17
C GLY A 182 11.97 -17.92 4.59
N SER A 183 12.15 -19.15 5.06
CA SER A 183 12.79 -19.44 6.36
C SER A 183 14.27 -19.06 6.42
N VAL A 184 14.95 -18.91 5.27
CA VAL A 184 16.34 -18.43 5.22
C VAL A 184 16.41 -16.98 5.67
N LEU A 185 15.53 -16.12 5.12
CA LEU A 185 15.46 -14.72 5.55
C LEU A 185 15.17 -14.60 7.05
N PHE A 186 14.32 -15.47 7.59
CA PHE A 186 14.05 -15.49 9.03
C PHE A 186 15.30 -15.71 9.87
N ARG A 187 16.09 -16.73 9.50
CA ARG A 187 17.31 -17.10 10.21
C ARG A 187 18.29 -15.94 10.23
N GLU A 188 18.52 -15.32 9.07
CA GLU A 188 19.46 -14.20 8.96
C GLU A 188 18.98 -12.98 9.75
N VAL A 189 17.67 -12.67 9.73
CA VAL A 189 17.11 -11.60 10.57
C VAL A 189 17.28 -11.91 12.06
N LEU A 190 17.05 -13.16 12.49
CA LEU A 190 17.26 -13.57 13.88
C LEU A 190 18.74 -13.54 14.30
N GLU A 191 19.66 -13.96 13.44
CA GLU A 191 21.11 -13.91 13.72
C GLU A 191 21.63 -12.48 13.91
N VAL A 192 20.98 -11.53 13.23
CA VAL A 192 21.25 -10.10 13.36
C VAL A 192 20.55 -9.50 14.60
N LEU A 193 19.40 -10.04 15.01
CA LEU A 193 18.65 -9.59 16.20
C LEU A 193 19.16 -10.18 17.54
N ASN A 194 19.58 -11.44 17.56
CA ASN A 194 19.82 -12.22 18.80
C ASN A 194 21.23 -12.02 19.40
N VAL A 195 21.75 -10.79 19.41
CA VAL A 195 22.97 -10.47 20.17
C VAL A 195 22.64 -9.40 21.19
N GLY A 196 21.89 -9.81 22.20
CA GLY A 196 21.49 -8.99 23.33
C GLY A 196 21.00 -9.81 24.52
N GLU A 197 21.44 -11.06 24.65
CA GLU A 197 21.35 -11.86 25.88
C GLU A 197 22.74 -12.33 26.33
#